data_AF-R5IH77-F1
#
_entry.id   AF-R5IH77-F1
#
_cell.length_a   1.000
_cell.length_b   1.000
_cell.length_c   1.000
_cell.angle_alpha   90.00
_cell.angle_beta   90.00
_cell.angle_gamma   90.00
#
_symmetry.space_group_name_H-M   'P 1'
#
loop_
_entity.id
_entity.type
_entity.pdbx_description
1 polymer ?
#
loop_
_entity_poly.entity_id
_entity_poly.type
_entity_poly.pdbx_seq_one_letter_code
_entity_poly.pdbx_strand_id
1 'polypeptide(L)' 'MTIDKFIEAFAAEFDETPKDVFSPFTDYKSLDEWNSLTALSIISMVDEECGKTITGADLRSNKTIQDLYDYISSL' A
#
# COMPACT_ATOMS: atom_id res chain seq x y z
N MET A 1 7.46 -2.13 -11.52
CA MET A 1 6.46 -3.13 -11.05
C MET A 1 5.16 -2.93 -11.83
N THR A 2 4.24 -3.90 -11.87
CA THR A 2 2.86 -3.72 -12.38
C THR A 2 1.90 -3.52 -11.21
N ILE A 3 0.72 -2.93 -11.43
CA ILE A 3 -0.28 -2.72 -10.37
C ILE A 3 -0.68 -4.05 -9.69
N ASP A 4 -0.82 -5.13 -10.45
CA ASP A 4 -1.19 -6.44 -9.88
C ASP A 4 -0.15 -6.95 -8.88
N LYS A 5 1.14 -6.82 -9.22
CA LYS A 5 2.23 -7.20 -8.30
C LYS A 5 2.31 -6.28 -7.08
N PHE A 6 1.99 -5.00 -7.26
CA PHE A 6 1.93 -4.07 -6.15
C PHE A 6 0.80 -4.43 -5.18
N ILE A 7 -0.38 -4.79 -5.70
CA ILE A 7 -1.50 -5.25 -4.88
C ILE A 7 -1.14 -6.53 -4.12
N GLU A 8 -0.47 -7.48 -4.78
CA GLU A 8 0.00 -8.72 -4.13
C GLU A 8 0.98 -8.45 -2.98
N ALA A 9 1.96 -7.56 -3.20
CA ALA A 9 2.90 -7.14 -2.16
C ALA A 9 2.21 -6.36 -1.04
N PHE A 10 1.33 -5.42 -1.40
CA PHE A 10 0.57 -4.62 -0.45
C PHE A 10 -0.32 -5.48 0.45
N ALA A 11 -1.02 -6.46 -0.12
CA ALA A 11 -1.85 -7.39 0.63
C ALA A 11 -1.05 -8.33 1.53
N ALA A 12 0.24 -8.54 1.25
CA ALA A 12 1.12 -9.34 2.10
C ALA A 12 1.52 -8.63 3.40
N GLU A 13 1.35 -7.30 3.47
CA GLU A 13 1.59 -6.51 4.68
C GLU A 13 0.42 -6.57 5.69
N PHE A 14 -0.63 -7.33 5.38
CA PHE A 14 -1.81 -7.56 6.21
C PHE A 14 -1.91 -9.04 6.55
N ASP A 15 -2.11 -9.36 7.82
CA ASP A 15 -2.07 -10.74 8.34
C ASP A 15 -3.46 -11.40 8.32
N GLU A 16 -4.51 -10.64 8.63
CA GLU A 16 -5.88 -11.17 8.80
C GLU A 16 -6.80 -10.86 7.61
N THR A 17 -6.47 -9.86 6.81
CA THR A 17 -7.30 -9.33 5.73
C THR A 17 -7.14 -10.23 4.50
N PRO A 18 -8.22 -10.85 4.01
CA PRO A 18 -8.15 -11.72 2.84
C PRO A 18 -7.67 -10.98 1.60
N LYS A 19 -6.81 -11.63 0.79
CA LYS A 19 -6.23 -11.04 -0.43
C LYS A 19 -7.26 -10.55 -1.44
N ASP A 20 -8.44 -11.19 -1.49
CA ASP A 20 -9.56 -10.83 -2.36
C ASP A 20 -10.21 -9.48 -2.01
N VAL A 21 -9.95 -8.92 -0.82
CA VAL A 21 -10.38 -7.57 -0.44
C VAL A 21 -9.54 -6.49 -1.12
N PHE A 22 -8.32 -6.83 -1.55
CA PHE A 22 -7.38 -5.88 -2.13
C PHE A 22 -7.61 -5.76 -3.64
N SER A 23 -7.94 -4.54 -4.06
CA SER A 23 -8.14 -4.16 -5.44
C SER A 23 -7.58 -2.75 -5.65
N PRO A 24 -7.40 -2.29 -6.89
CA PRO A 24 -6.95 -0.91 -7.14
C PRO A 24 -7.83 0.14 -6.45
N PHE A 25 -9.12 -0.15 -6.28
CA PHE A 25 -10.11 0.77 -5.71
C PHE A 25 -10.26 0.69 -4.18
N THR A 26 -9.55 -0.24 -3.54
CA THR A 26 -9.66 -0.46 -2.09
C THR A 26 -9.13 0.75 -1.33
N ASP A 27 -9.97 1.35 -0.49
CA ASP A 27 -9.55 2.34 0.50
C ASP A 27 -8.87 1.60 1.66
N TYR A 28 -7.55 1.48 1.58
CA TYR A 28 -6.77 0.70 2.55
C TYR A 28 -6.85 1.27 3.98
N LYS A 29 -7.24 2.54 4.15
CA LYS A 29 -7.42 3.16 5.47
C LYS A 29 -8.74 2.76 6.13
N SER A 30 -9.65 2.14 5.38
CA SER A 30 -10.90 1.58 5.89
C SER A 30 -10.80 0.12 6.32
N LEU A 31 -9.65 -0.53 6.09
CA LEU A 31 -9.42 -1.91 6.53
C LEU A 31 -9.23 -1.93 8.04
N ASP A 32 -9.81 -2.93 8.72
CA ASP A 32 -9.77 -3.04 10.19
C ASP A 32 -8.33 -3.15 10.73
N GLU A 33 -7.43 -3.77 9.97
CA GLU A 33 -6.01 -3.89 10.29
C GLU A 33 -5.19 -2.62 10.04
N TRP A 34 -5.78 -1.58 9.45
CA TRP A 34 -5.06 -0.34 9.19
C TRP A 34 -4.66 0.35 10.49
N ASN A 35 -3.36 0.41 10.75
CA ASN A 35 -2.76 1.00 11.93
C ASN A 35 -1.33 1.51 11.64
N SER A 36 -0.63 2.00 12.65
CA SER A 36 0.74 2.51 12.48
C SER A 36 1.74 1.43 12.04
N LEU A 37 1.53 0.17 12.44
CA LEU A 37 2.40 -0.94 12.08
C LEU A 37 2.22 -1.29 10.60
N THR A 38 0.99 -1.53 10.15
CA THR A 38 0.72 -1.82 8.72
C THR A 38 1.15 -0.67 7.82
N ALA A 39 0.97 0.58 8.26
CA ALA A 39 1.51 1.74 7.53
C ALA A 39 3.05 1.74 7.44
N LEU A 40 3.77 1.35 8.50
CA LEU A 40 5.23 1.24 8.47
C LEU A 40 5.69 0.08 7.59
N SER A 41 5.00 -1.06 7.65
CA SER A 41 5.28 -2.21 6.80
C SER A 41 5.14 -1.87 5.32
N ILE A 42 4.09 -1.14 4.93
CA ILE A 42 3.92 -0.63 3.57
C ILE A 42 5.05 0.32 3.16
N ILE A 43 5.52 1.20 4.05
CA ILE A 43 6.66 2.07 3.75
C ILE A 43 7.91 1.24 3.46
N SER A 44 8.20 0.21 4.28
CA SER A 44 9.33 -0.70 4.06
C SER A 44 9.20 -1.45 2.75
N MET A 45 8.01 -2.00 2.47
CA MET A 45 7.71 -2.70 1.22
C MET A 45 7.97 -1.80 0.01
N VAL A 46 7.55 -0.53 0.04
CA VAL A 46 7.79 0.40 -1.07
C VAL A 46 9.28 0.73 -1.24
N ASP A 47 10.02 0.88 -0.14
CA ASP A 47 11.47 1.11 -0.19
C ASP A 47 12.21 -0.10 -0.81
N GLU A 48 11.84 -1.31 -0.42
CA GLU A 48 12.48 -2.55 -0.84
C GLU A 48 12.11 -2.96 -2.28
N GLU A 49 10.81 -2.94 -2.63
CA GLU A 49 10.30 -3.44 -3.92
C GLU A 49 10.33 -2.39 -5.03
N CYS A 50 10.15 -1.11 -4.68
CA CYS A 50 10.13 -0.01 -5.65
C CYS A 50 11.43 0.79 -5.70
N GLY A 51 12.30 0.68 -4.67
CA GLY A 51 13.45 1.56 -4.53
C GLY A 51 13.04 3.02 -4.34
N LYS A 52 11.87 3.26 -3.76
CA LYS A 52 11.27 4.59 -3.55
C LYS A 52 11.01 4.80 -2.07
N THR A 53 11.31 6.01 -1.58
CA THR A 53 11.05 6.35 -0.19
C THR A 53 9.79 7.21 -0.10
N ILE A 54 8.80 6.73 0.65
CA ILE A 54 7.58 7.48 0.97
C ILE A 54 7.47 7.69 2.48
N THR A 55 6.71 8.71 2.87
CA THR A 55 6.46 9.03 4.28
C THR A 55 5.05 8.64 4.69
N GLY A 56 4.81 8.60 6.01
CA GLY A 56 3.45 8.45 6.53
C GLY A 56 2.51 9.61 6.15
N ALA A 57 3.03 10.78 5.74
CA ALA A 57 2.20 11.86 5.23
C ALA A 57 1.71 11.55 3.80
N ASP A 58 2.57 10.94 2.99
CA ASP A 58 2.23 10.53 1.62
C ASP A 58 1.17 9.42 1.63
N LEU A 59 1.31 8.42 2.51
CA LEU A 59 0.30 7.37 2.70
C LEU A 59 -1.06 7.93 3.13
N ARG A 60 -1.08 8.97 3.97
CA ARG A 60 -2.34 9.61 4.41
C ARG A 60 -2.99 10.43 3.29
N SER A 61 -2.18 11.01 2.42
CA SER A 61 -2.62 11.85 1.31
C SER A 61 -3.20 11.05 0.15
N ASN A 62 -2.78 9.79 -0.01
CA ASN A 62 -3.36 8.83 -0.95
C ASN A 62 -4.52 8.07 -0.30
N LYS A 63 -5.56 7.74 -1.07
CA LYS A 63 -6.77 7.09 -0.53
C LYS A 63 -6.83 5.61 -0.91
N THR A 64 -6.68 5.32 -2.19
CA THR A 64 -6.79 3.95 -2.73
C THR A 64 -5.43 3.36 -3.06
N ILE A 65 -5.36 2.04 -3.21
CA ILE A 65 -4.13 1.36 -3.63
C ILE A 65 -3.66 1.88 -5.01
N GLN A 66 -4.59 2.19 -5.92
CA GLN A 66 -4.28 2.82 -7.20
C GLN A 66 -3.64 4.21 -7.02
N ASP A 67 -4.22 5.08 -6.17
CA ASP A 67 -3.67 6.41 -5.92
C ASP A 67 -2.24 6.34 -5.40
N LEU A 68 -2.00 5.43 -4.46
CA LEU A 68 -0.66 5.21 -3.89
C LEU A 68 0.32 4.70 -4.94
N TYR A 69 -0.08 3.74 -5.76
CA TYR A 69 0.75 3.20 -6.84
C TYR A 69 1.11 4.26 -7.88
N ASP A 70 0.14 5.09 -8.28
CA ASP A 70 0.35 6.18 -9.24
C ASP A 70 1.27 7.26 -8.66
N TYR A 71 1.10 7.60 -7.38
CA TYR A 71 2.00 8.49 -6.66
C TYR A 71 3.44 7.96 -6.68
N ILE A 72 3.65 6.72 -6.25
CA ILE A 72 4.99 6.09 -6.22
C ILE A 72 5.60 6.02 -7.62
N SER A 73 4.79 5.72 -8.64
CA SER A 73 5.24 5.66 -10.04
C SER A 73 5.64 7.01 -10.62
N SER A 74 5.20 8.12 -9.99
CA SER A 74 5.55 9.49 -10.38
C SER A 74 6.79 10.05 -9.68
N LEU A 75 7.27 9.39 -8.63
CA LEU A 75 8.55 9.69 -7.94
C LEU A 75 9.75 9.22 -8.77
#